data_AF-A0A939EN42-F1
#
_entry.id   AF-A0A939EN42-F1
#
_cell.length_a   1.000
_cell.length_b   1.000
_cell.length_c   1.000
_cell.angle_alpha   90.00
_cell.angle_beta   90.00
_cell.angle_gamma   90.00
#
_symmetry.space_group_name_H-M   'P 1'
#
loop_
_entity.id
_entity.type
_entity.pdbx_description
1 polymer ?
#
loop_
_entity_poly.entity_id
_entity_poly.type
_entity_poly.pdbx_seq_one_letter_code
_entity_poly.pdbx_strand_id
1 'polypeptide(L)'
;MPMFKTFAASTLAAAMLLLPATPAQAEGVVDFNRFLATPAGAAGLAAAVVGLGHCDTPLSWGAAWDDEIGDENNDHLFVACQYIDASDEEMYDKSVVAKFNFWDGKPTLASLTYLP
;
A
#
# COMPACT_ATOMS: atom_id res chain seq x y z
N MET A 1 -44.33 36.41 -53.48
CA MET A 1 -45.21 35.86 -52.42
C MET A 1 -44.60 34.55 -51.94
N PRO A 2 -44.60 34.20 -50.65
CA PRO A 2 -43.78 34.85 -49.61
C PRO A 2 -42.91 33.82 -48.81
N MET A 3 -42.12 34.38 -47.88
CA MET A 3 -41.87 33.86 -46.51
C MET A 3 -40.93 32.66 -46.23
N PHE A 4 -39.92 33.00 -45.41
CA PHE A 4 -39.32 32.28 -44.28
C PHE A 4 -38.74 30.88 -44.48
N LYS A 5 -37.40 30.80 -44.35
CA LYS A 5 -36.71 29.59 -43.88
C LYS A 5 -36.07 29.85 -42.51
N THR A 6 -36.73 29.25 -41.51
CA THR A 6 -36.15 28.40 -40.47
C THR A 6 -35.32 29.05 -39.35
N PHE A 7 -35.99 29.29 -38.23
CA PHE A 7 -35.43 29.11 -36.88
C PHE A 7 -35.12 27.62 -36.64
N ALA A 8 -33.99 27.30 -36.01
CA ALA A 8 -33.91 26.35 -34.89
C ALA A 8 -32.47 26.28 -34.36
N ALA A 9 -32.24 26.99 -33.25
CA ALA A 9 -31.20 26.68 -32.30
C ALA A 9 -31.54 25.36 -31.59
N SER A 10 -30.54 24.50 -31.35
CA SER A 10 -30.56 23.46 -30.31
C SER A 10 -29.15 22.90 -30.12
N THR A 11 -28.33 23.60 -29.34
CA THR A 11 -27.11 23.04 -28.75
C THR A 11 -27.52 22.14 -27.58
N LEU A 12 -27.54 20.83 -27.82
CA LEU A 12 -27.83 19.82 -26.82
C LEU A 12 -26.61 19.69 -25.87
N ALA A 13 -26.75 20.24 -24.67
CA ALA A 13 -25.81 20.04 -23.58
C ALA A 13 -25.91 18.58 -23.09
N ALA A 14 -24.91 17.76 -23.40
CA ALA A 14 -24.71 16.46 -22.77
C ALA A 14 -23.58 16.58 -21.74
N ALA A 15 -23.92 17.09 -20.55
CA ALA A 15 -23.09 16.97 -19.37
C ALA A 15 -23.16 15.50 -18.91
N MET A 16 -22.28 14.66 -19.45
CA MET A 16 -22.04 13.34 -18.88
C MET A 16 -21.26 13.52 -17.58
N LEU A 17 -21.94 13.14 -16.51
CA LEU A 17 -21.47 13.06 -15.14
C LEU A 17 -20.14 12.30 -15.09
N LEU A 18 -19.06 13.04 -14.84
CA LEU A 18 -17.78 12.51 -14.38
C LEU A 18 -17.99 11.95 -12.96
N LEU A 19 -18.41 10.70 -12.87
CA LEU A 19 -18.20 9.91 -11.67
C LEU A 19 -16.68 9.78 -11.49
N PRO A 20 -16.08 10.25 -10.37
CA PRO A 20 -14.70 9.92 -10.08
C PRO A 20 -14.65 8.42 -9.86
N ALA A 21 -14.08 7.70 -10.82
CA ALA A 21 -13.64 6.33 -10.60
C ALA A 21 -12.59 6.39 -9.48
N THR A 22 -13.00 6.07 -8.26
CA THR A 22 -12.06 5.68 -7.22
C THR A 22 -11.23 4.54 -7.78
N PRO A 23 -9.90 4.63 -7.85
CA PRO A 23 -9.10 3.50 -8.29
C PRO A 23 -9.39 2.35 -7.34
N ALA A 24 -9.88 1.23 -7.89
CA ALA A 24 -9.87 -0.04 -7.18
C ALA A 24 -8.41 -0.29 -6.81
N GLN A 25 -8.09 -0.29 -5.51
CA GLN A 25 -6.76 -0.67 -5.06
C GLN A 25 -6.53 -2.10 -5.52
N ALA A 26 -5.46 -2.31 -6.30
CA ALA A 26 -5.07 -3.64 -6.69
C ALA A 26 -4.80 -4.46 -5.43
N GLU A 27 -5.34 -5.68 -5.38
CA GLU A 27 -5.00 -6.68 -4.38
C GLU A 27 -3.46 -6.78 -4.30
N GLY A 28 -2.90 -6.61 -3.10
CA GLY A 28 -1.44 -6.58 -2.88
C GLY A 28 -0.81 -5.19 -2.80
N VAL A 29 -1.56 -4.09 -2.94
CA VAL A 29 -1.04 -2.74 -2.67
C VAL A 29 -1.22 -2.39 -1.19
N VAL A 30 -0.10 -2.30 -0.47
CA VAL A 30 -0.09 -1.86 0.93
C VAL A 30 -0.68 -0.45 1.06
N ASP A 31 -1.75 -0.31 1.85
CA ASP A 31 -2.27 1.01 2.23
C ASP A 31 -1.40 1.63 3.33
N PHE A 32 -0.32 2.31 2.93
CA PHE A 32 0.58 3.00 3.84
C PHE A 32 -0.11 4.13 4.62
N ASN A 33 -1.19 4.74 4.10
CA ASN A 33 -1.84 5.88 4.76
C ASN A 33 -2.43 5.48 6.11
N ARG A 34 -2.97 4.25 6.20
CA ARG A 34 -3.48 3.67 7.45
C ARG A 34 -2.41 3.61 8.54
N PHE A 35 -1.19 3.20 8.19
CA PHE A 35 -0.09 3.07 9.15
C PHE A 35 0.54 4.44 9.48
N LEU A 36 0.57 5.36 8.51
CA LEU A 36 1.11 6.71 8.69
C LEU A 36 0.14 7.67 9.40
N ALA A 37 -1.09 7.23 9.69
CA ALA A 37 -2.13 8.04 10.33
C ALA A 37 -1.75 8.53 11.75
N THR A 38 -0.79 7.89 12.41
CA THR A 38 -0.31 8.30 13.74
C THR A 38 1.21 8.24 13.84
N PRO A 39 1.83 9.01 14.76
CA PRO A 39 3.27 8.89 15.03
C PRO A 39 3.70 7.48 15.46
N ALA A 40 2.84 6.75 16.18
CA ALA A 40 3.13 5.38 16.63
C ALA A 40 3.19 4.41 15.44
N GLY A 41 2.23 4.50 14.52
CA GLY A 41 2.24 3.67 13.31
C GLY A 41 3.40 4.01 12.38
N ALA A 42 3.71 5.30 12.18
CA ALA A 42 4.87 5.73 11.41
C ALA A 42 6.20 5.25 12.02
N ALA A 43 6.33 5.31 13.34
CA ALA A 43 7.49 4.76 14.05
C ALA A 43 7.58 3.23 13.88
N GLY A 44 6.46 2.52 13.87
CA GLY A 44 6.41 1.08 13.61
C GLY A 44 6.88 0.72 12.21
N LEU A 45 6.44 1.45 11.18
CA LEU A 45 6.93 1.30 9.80
C LEU A 45 8.43 1.56 9.72
N ALA A 46 8.89 2.64 10.34
CA ALA A 46 10.31 2.97 10.37
C ALA A 46 11.14 1.87 11.06
N ALA A 47 10.64 1.31 12.16
CA ALA A 47 11.29 0.22 12.86
C ALA A 47 11.37 -1.07 12.00
N ALA A 48 10.35 -1.35 11.19
CA ALA A 48 10.37 -2.45 10.23
C ALA A 48 11.47 -2.26 9.16
N VAL A 49 11.54 -1.06 8.56
CA VAL A 49 12.56 -0.74 7.54
C VAL A 49 13.96 -0.77 8.13
N VAL A 50 14.18 -0.10 9.26
CA VAL A 50 15.49 -0.07 9.94
C VAL A 50 15.89 -1.48 10.37
N GLY A 51 14.92 -2.32 10.72
CA GLY A 51 15.14 -3.71 11.10
C GLY A 51 15.75 -4.58 10.00
N LEU A 52 15.60 -4.21 8.72
CA LEU A 52 16.26 -4.91 7.62
C LEU A 52 17.78 -4.68 7.61
N GLY A 53 18.27 -3.55 8.10
CA GLY A 53 19.67 -3.15 7.94
C GLY A 53 20.02 -2.81 6.48
N HIS A 54 21.21 -3.20 6.03
CA HIS A 54 21.71 -2.84 4.68
C HIS A 54 21.02 -3.64 3.57
N CYS A 55 20.39 -2.99 2.60
CA CYS A 55 19.80 -3.63 1.44
C CYS A 55 20.54 -3.22 0.17
N ASP A 56 20.83 -4.19 -0.70
CA ASP A 56 21.41 -3.97 -2.02
C ASP A 56 20.34 -3.87 -3.12
N THR A 57 19.11 -4.31 -2.82
CA THR A 57 17.96 -4.22 -3.72
C THR A 57 16.84 -3.33 -3.18
N PRO A 58 15.93 -2.84 -4.05
CA PRO A 58 14.75 -2.10 -3.62
C PRO A 58 13.88 -2.91 -2.64
N LEU A 59 13.19 -2.20 -1.74
CA LEU A 59 12.29 -2.84 -0.79
C LEU A 59 11.04 -3.40 -1.50
N SER A 60 10.71 -4.64 -1.17
CA SER A 60 9.43 -5.28 -1.47
C SER A 60 8.51 -5.20 -0.26
N TRP A 61 7.21 -5.03 -0.50
CA TRP A 61 6.20 -4.84 0.53
C TRP A 61 4.96 -5.67 0.24
N GLY A 62 4.28 -6.14 1.27
CA GLY A 62 3.03 -6.87 1.12
C GLY A 62 2.31 -7.11 2.44
N ALA A 63 1.10 -7.65 2.38
CA ALA A 63 0.47 -8.23 3.56
C ALA A 63 1.24 -9.49 3.96
N ALA A 64 1.37 -9.73 5.26
CA ALA A 64 1.98 -10.92 5.80
C ALA A 64 0.91 -11.92 6.23
N TRP A 65 1.25 -13.20 6.11
CA TRP A 65 0.42 -14.29 6.60
C TRP A 65 0.18 -14.17 8.12
N ASP A 66 -1.05 -14.46 8.52
CA ASP A 66 -1.47 -14.52 9.91
C ASP A 66 -2.01 -15.90 10.25
N ASP A 67 -1.24 -16.66 11.02
CA ASP A 67 -1.58 -18.02 11.43
C ASP A 67 -2.86 -18.10 12.27
N GLU A 68 -3.28 -17.01 12.93
CA GLU A 68 -4.50 -17.01 13.74
C GLU A 68 -5.75 -17.08 12.88
N ILE A 69 -5.73 -16.44 11.71
CA ILE A 69 -6.86 -16.42 10.76
C ILE A 69 -6.63 -17.35 9.56
N GLY A 70 -5.41 -17.83 9.36
CA GLY A 70 -5.04 -18.72 8.26
C GLY A 70 -5.14 -18.05 6.89
N ASP A 71 -4.80 -16.75 6.81
CA ASP A 71 -4.82 -15.96 5.58
C ASP A 71 -3.85 -14.77 5.67
N GLU A 72 -3.66 -14.03 4.57
CA GLU A 72 -2.97 -12.74 4.60
C GLU A 72 -3.74 -11.71 5.43
N ASN A 73 -3.05 -11.07 6.36
CA ASN A 73 -3.62 -10.01 7.17
C ASN A 73 -3.04 -8.66 6.76
N ASN A 74 -3.90 -7.75 6.33
CA ASN A 74 -3.51 -6.41 5.93
C ASN A 74 -2.97 -5.55 7.09
N ASP A 75 -3.13 -5.97 8.34
CA ASP A 75 -2.57 -5.33 9.52
C ASP A 75 -1.17 -5.86 9.87
N HIS A 76 -0.74 -6.95 9.21
CA HIS A 76 0.61 -7.49 9.28
C HIS A 76 1.36 -7.13 8.01
N LEU A 77 2.39 -6.31 8.14
CA LEU A 77 3.16 -5.84 7.01
C LEU A 77 4.44 -6.63 6.86
N PHE A 78 4.62 -7.25 5.70
CA PHE A 78 5.88 -7.79 5.25
C PHE A 78 6.69 -6.69 4.54
N VAL A 79 7.97 -6.55 4.93
CA VAL A 79 8.96 -5.79 4.17
C VAL A 79 10.18 -6.65 3.94
N ALA A 80 10.71 -6.66 2.72
CA ALA A 80 11.86 -7.48 2.36
C ALA A 80 12.80 -6.77 1.41
N CYS A 81 14.04 -7.25 1.39
CA CYS A 81 15.04 -6.89 0.40
C CYS A 81 16.06 -8.02 0.30
N GLN A 82 17.03 -7.84 -0.59
CA GLN A 82 18.18 -8.69 -0.70
C GLN A 82 19.44 -7.93 -0.31
N TYR A 83 20.45 -8.66 0.17
CA TYR A 83 21.80 -8.16 0.37
C TYR A 83 22.83 -9.14 -0.20
N ILE A 84 24.00 -8.64 -0.59
CA ILE A 84 25.14 -9.45 -1.03
C ILE A 84 26.02 -9.73 0.19
N ASP A 85 26.26 -11.02 0.49
CA ASP A 85 27.27 -11.39 1.48
C ASP A 85 28.67 -11.32 0.84
N ALA A 86 29.53 -10.47 1.39
CA ALA A 86 30.88 -10.29 0.88
C ALA A 86 31.79 -11.52 1.06
N SER A 87 31.37 -12.52 1.85
CA SER A 87 32.14 -13.73 2.12
C SER A 87 31.99 -14.82 1.07
N ASP A 88 30.86 -14.87 0.36
CA ASP A 88 30.57 -15.86 -0.67
C ASP A 88 30.04 -15.26 -1.99
N GLU A 89 29.87 -13.93 -2.07
CA GLU A 89 29.37 -13.20 -3.25
C GLU A 89 27.94 -13.62 -3.67
N GLU A 90 27.16 -14.22 -2.77
CA GLU A 90 25.78 -14.63 -3.03
C GLU A 90 24.77 -13.57 -2.53
N MET A 91 23.59 -13.55 -3.15
CA MET A 91 22.46 -12.72 -2.72
C MET A 91 21.56 -13.49 -1.78
N TYR A 92 21.29 -12.90 -0.62
CA TYR A 92 20.40 -13.46 0.39
C TYR A 92 19.17 -12.58 0.54
N ASP A 93 18.00 -13.22 0.56
CA ASP A 93 16.77 -12.58 1.00
C ASP A 93 16.87 -12.23 2.49
N LYS A 94 16.08 -11.26 2.91
CA LYS A 94 15.75 -11.05 4.31
C LYS A 94 14.45 -10.29 4.40
N SER A 95 13.75 -10.47 5.50
CA SER A 95 12.51 -9.77 5.70
C SER A 95 12.20 -9.46 7.15
N VAL A 96 11.33 -8.49 7.35
CA VAL A 96 10.73 -8.16 8.64
C VAL A 96 9.22 -8.19 8.48
N VAL A 97 8.56 -8.89 9.40
CA VAL A 97 7.10 -8.85 9.54
C VAL A 97 6.76 -7.95 10.72
N ALA A 98 6.12 -6.82 10.43
CA ALA A 98 5.61 -5.87 11.41
C ALA A 98 4.11 -6.08 11.62
N LYS A 99 3.73 -6.56 12.80
CA LYS A 99 2.31 -6.73 13.16
C LYS A 99 1.81 -5.47 13.83
N PHE A 100 0.69 -4.93 13.37
CA PHE A 100 0.04 -3.77 13.97
C PHE A 100 -1.30 -4.15 14.59
N ASN A 101 -1.60 -3.55 15.74
CA ASN A 101 -2.94 -3.54 16.31
C ASN A 101 -3.61 -2.20 15.98
N PHE A 102 -4.87 -2.24 15.56
CA PHE A 102 -5.66 -1.05 15.25
C PHE A 102 -6.73 -0.79 16.32
N TRP A 103 -6.37 -0.02 17.34
CA TRP A 103 -7.31 0.41 18.38
C TRP A 103 -7.94 1.74 17.99
N ASP A 104 -9.27 1.80 17.86
CA ASP A 104 -9.99 2.98 17.37
C ASP A 104 -9.43 3.55 16.05
N GLY A 105 -9.00 2.66 15.13
CA GLY A 105 -8.39 3.02 13.86
C GLY A 105 -6.97 3.58 13.96
N LYS A 106 -6.34 3.51 15.14
CA LYS A 106 -4.96 4.00 15.36
C LYS A 106 -3.98 2.83 15.34
N PRO A 107 -3.04 2.79 14.38
CA PRO A 107 -2.02 1.74 14.32
C PRO A 107 -1.06 1.84 15.51
N THR A 108 -0.81 0.72 16.17
CA THR A 108 0.27 0.55 17.14
C THR A 108 1.04 -0.71 16.79
N LEU A 109 2.36 -0.60 16.69
CA LEU A 109 3.22 -1.77 16.46
C LEU A 109 3.10 -2.73 17.64
N ALA A 110 2.68 -3.96 17.36
CA ALA A 110 2.54 -5.04 18.33
C ALA A 110 3.80 -5.89 18.41
N SER A 111 4.39 -6.23 17.27
CA SER A 111 5.63 -7.02 17.20
C SER A 111 6.39 -6.80 15.90
N LEU A 112 7.70 -7.04 15.96
CA LEU A 112 8.58 -7.18 14.80
C LEU A 112 9.20 -8.57 14.81
N THR A 113 9.02 -9.30 13.72
CA THR A 113 9.64 -10.61 13.50
C THR A 113 10.66 -10.49 12.38
N TYR A 114 11.90 -10.87 12.65
CA TYR A 114 12.98 -10.87 11.68
C TYR A 114 13.08 -12.26 11.07
N LEU A 115 13.02 -12.33 9.76
CA LEU A 115 13.14 -13.57 9.01
C LEU A 115 14.43 -13.52 8.18
N PRO A 116 15.19 -14.63 8.18
CA PRO A 116 16.38 -14.74 7.36
C PRO A 116 16.06 -14.76 5.86
#